data_AF-A0A1Y3EPV8-F1
#
_entry.id   AF-A0A1Y3EPV8-F1
#
_cell.length_a   1.000
_cell.length_b   1.000
_cell.length_c   1.000
_cell.angle_alpha   90.00
_cell.angle_beta   90.00
_cell.angle_gamma   90.00
#
_symmetry.space_group_name_H-M   'P 1'
#
loop_
_entity.id
_entity.type
_entity.pdbx_description
1 polymer ?
#
loop_
_entity_poly.entity_id
_entity_poly.type
_entity_poly.pdbx_seq_one_letter_code
_entity_poly.pdbx_strand_id
1 'polypeptide(L)'
;MTFFKVECYGVKTWQQHDNIISKITTQIKNACTENSVPWDTFFKEGLDYLESNENEGYKFERPTAQNEYCNSGGESVPQIYMGPVAASRVLFKHEVLKDDFAERFGLVAFDAGFDSVVESIFGNRISSWTLIRGIADDSDGTKGKDWQPHAALQAAALMKAIITKLP
;
A
#
# COMPACT_ATOMS: atom_id res chain seq x y z
N MET A 1 32.71 -22.99 12.50
CA MET A 1 32.11 -22.18 11.42
C MET A 1 31.24 -21.14 12.09
N THR A 2 31.75 -19.92 12.25
CA THR A 2 31.10 -18.86 13.02
C THR A 2 30.02 -18.23 12.15
N PHE A 3 28.76 -18.37 12.54
CA PHE A 3 27.65 -17.69 11.90
C PHE A 3 27.82 -16.18 12.12
N PHE A 4 28.20 -15.45 11.07
CA PHE A 4 28.04 -14.00 11.06
C PHE A 4 26.54 -13.71 10.93
N LYS A 5 25.87 -13.51 12.07
CA LYS A 5 24.57 -12.87 12.09
C LYS A 5 24.81 -11.39 11.81
N VAL A 6 24.87 -11.01 10.53
CA VAL A 6 24.83 -9.60 10.17
C VAL A 6 23.38 -9.18 10.38
N GLU A 7 23.08 -8.62 11.55
CA GLU A 7 21.81 -7.93 11.77
C GLU A 7 21.89 -6.60 10.98
N CYS A 8 21.63 -6.67 9.67
CA CYS A 8 21.66 -5.52 8.75
C CYS A 8 20.45 -4.58 8.91
N TYR A 9 19.60 -4.78 9.90
CA TYR A 9 18.33 -4.05 10.02
C TYR A 9 17.95 -3.84 11.49
N GLY A 10 17.43 -2.65 11.80
CA GLY A 10 16.81 -2.35 13.08
C GLY A 10 15.28 -2.43 12.95
N VAL A 11 14.64 -3.28 13.75
CA VAL A 11 13.17 -3.31 13.83
C VAL A 11 12.73 -2.25 14.83
N LYS A 12 12.05 -1.20 14.37
CA LYS A 12 11.38 -0.23 15.24
C LYS A 12 9.92 -0.64 15.36
N THR A 13 9.53 -1.17 16.51
CA THR A 13 8.12 -1.45 16.81
C THR A 13 7.47 -0.17 17.32
N TRP A 14 6.42 0.28 16.65
CA TRP A 14 5.59 1.38 17.11
C TRP A 14 4.24 0.84 17.61
N GLN A 15 3.81 1.33 18.77
CA GLN A 15 2.50 1.06 19.31
C GLN A 15 1.64 2.31 19.10
N GLN A 16 0.52 2.17 18.39
CA GLN A 16 -0.41 3.27 18.19
C GLN A 16 -0.95 3.74 19.54
N HIS A 17 -1.03 5.06 19.76
CA HIS A 17 -1.61 5.62 20.98
C HIS A 17 -3.12 5.35 21.07
N ASP A 18 -3.79 5.39 19.92
CA ASP A 18 -5.20 5.01 19.76
C ASP A 18 -5.36 4.07 18.56
N ASN A 19 -6.55 3.50 18.42
CA ASN A 19 -6.88 2.60 17.32
C ASN A 19 -8.06 3.10 16.48
N ILE A 20 -8.33 4.41 16.46
CA ILE A 20 -9.48 4.99 15.76
C ILE A 20 -9.38 4.69 14.26
N ILE A 21 -8.23 5.00 13.66
CA ILE A 21 -7.98 4.75 12.23
C ILE A 21 -8.11 3.25 11.93
N SER A 22 -7.46 2.40 12.71
CA SER A 22 -7.51 0.94 12.53
C SER A 22 -8.94 0.38 12.66
N LYS A 23 -9.76 0.90 13.58
CA LYS A 23 -11.18 0.54 13.73
C LYS A 23 -12.00 0.97 12.52
N ILE A 24 -11.83 2.20 12.05
CA ILE A 24 -12.51 2.72 10.84
C ILE A 24 -12.14 1.88 9.63
N THR A 25 -10.84 1.61 9.42
CA THR A 25 -10.36 0.78 8.31
C THR A 25 -10.92 -0.63 8.40
N THR A 26 -11.00 -1.22 9.59
CA THR A 26 -11.62 -2.54 9.79
C THR A 26 -13.11 -2.52 9.43
N GLN A 27 -13.85 -1.48 9.83
CA GLN A 27 -15.26 -1.31 9.46
C GLN A 27 -15.44 -1.15 7.95
N ILE A 28 -14.58 -0.37 7.29
CA ILE A 28 -14.59 -0.22 5.82
C ILE A 28 -14.31 -1.58 5.16
N LYS A 29 -13.28 -2.31 5.63
CA LYS A 29 -12.92 -3.63 5.11
C LYS A 29 -14.06 -4.64 5.26
N ASN A 30 -14.74 -4.65 6.41
CA ASN A 30 -15.86 -5.55 6.67
C ASN A 30 -17.14 -5.18 5.89
N ALA A 31 -17.23 -3.96 5.37
CA ALA A 31 -18.31 -3.53 4.51
C ALA A 31 -18.05 -3.81 3.02
N CYS A 32 -16.87 -4.34 2.66
CA CYS A 32 -16.62 -4.83 1.30
C CYS A 32 -17.49 -6.05 1.01
N THR A 33 -18.01 -6.11 -0.21
CA THR A 33 -18.76 -7.25 -0.74
C THR A 33 -17.98 -7.88 -1.89
N GLU A 34 -18.44 -9.02 -2.39
CA GLU A 34 -17.83 -9.70 -3.54
C GLU A 34 -17.77 -8.82 -4.81
N ASN A 35 -18.62 -7.79 -4.91
CA ASN A 35 -18.77 -6.96 -6.12
C ASN A 35 -18.60 -5.45 -5.89
N SER A 36 -18.35 -4.99 -4.65
CA SER A 36 -18.33 -3.56 -4.35
C SER A 36 -17.51 -3.23 -3.10
N VAL A 37 -16.82 -2.09 -3.13
CA VAL A 37 -16.11 -1.51 -2.00
C VAL A 37 -16.70 -0.17 -1.57
N PRO A 38 -16.68 0.16 -0.26
CA PRO A 38 -17.26 1.42 0.23
C PRO A 38 -16.62 2.70 -0.30
N TRP A 39 -15.39 2.66 -0.83
CA TRP A 39 -14.68 3.82 -1.35
C TRP A 39 -14.75 3.96 -2.88
N ASP A 40 -15.50 3.08 -3.56
CA ASP A 40 -15.60 3.06 -5.02
C ASP A 40 -16.16 4.39 -5.56
N THR A 41 -17.12 5.00 -4.86
CA THR A 41 -17.64 6.32 -5.19
C THR A 41 -16.54 7.38 -5.20
N PHE A 42 -15.64 7.37 -4.21
CA PHE A 42 -14.53 8.32 -4.15
C PHE A 42 -13.47 8.04 -5.23
N PHE A 43 -13.29 6.78 -5.61
CA PHE A 43 -12.43 6.41 -6.72
C PHE A 43 -12.97 6.97 -8.03
N LYS A 44 -14.27 6.77 -8.32
CA LYS A 44 -14.94 7.29 -9.53
C LYS A 44 -14.92 8.81 -9.59
N GLU A 45 -15.27 9.49 -8.50
CA GLU A 45 -15.17 10.95 -8.41
C GLU A 45 -13.75 11.45 -8.71
N GLY A 46 -12.74 10.77 -8.17
CA GLY A 46 -11.34 11.14 -8.41
C GLY A 46 -10.90 10.84 -9.83
N LEU A 47 -11.36 9.74 -10.43
CA LEU A 47 -11.09 9.38 -11.82
C LEU A 47 -11.68 10.44 -12.77
N ASP A 48 -12.97 10.75 -12.63
CA ASP A 48 -13.67 11.77 -13.43
C ASP A 48 -12.96 13.11 -13.34
N TYR A 49 -12.55 13.51 -12.13
CA TYR A 49 -11.79 14.74 -11.91
C TYR A 49 -10.44 14.70 -12.65
N LEU A 50 -9.67 13.62 -12.53
CA LEU A 50 -8.35 13.52 -13.16
C LEU A 50 -8.42 13.45 -14.68
N GLU A 51 -9.45 12.83 -15.25
CA GLU A 51 -9.67 12.80 -16.70
C GLU A 51 -10.09 14.18 -17.24
N SER A 52 -10.87 14.94 -16.48
CA SER A 52 -11.31 16.28 -16.88
C SER A 52 -10.19 17.35 -16.90
N ASN A 53 -9.08 17.11 -16.19
CA ASN A 53 -8.02 18.10 -15.98
C ASN A 53 -6.79 17.92 -16.91
N GLU A 54 -6.92 17.20 -18.03
CA GLU A 54 -5.84 16.99 -19.01
C GLU A 54 -4.51 16.57 -18.35
N ASN A 55 -4.53 15.49 -17.55
CA ASN A 55 -3.30 14.90 -17.00
C ASN A 55 -2.51 14.17 -18.10
N GLU A 56 -1.78 14.95 -18.93
CA GLU A 56 -0.98 14.41 -20.02
C GLU A 56 0.00 13.32 -19.51
N GLY A 57 -0.10 12.13 -20.09
CA GLY A 57 0.84 11.03 -19.86
C GLY A 57 0.51 10.07 -18.72
N TYR A 58 -0.58 10.27 -17.96
CA TYR A 58 -1.01 9.34 -16.91
C TYR A 58 -2.39 8.74 -17.19
N LYS A 59 -2.52 7.43 -16.95
CA LYS A 59 -3.79 6.70 -17.00
C LYS A 59 -4.12 6.14 -15.63
N PHE A 60 -5.24 6.54 -15.07
CA PHE A 60 -5.66 6.18 -13.72
C PHE A 60 -6.62 4.98 -13.68
N GLU A 61 -7.12 4.56 -14.84
CA GLU A 61 -7.83 3.29 -15.01
C GLU A 61 -6.95 2.10 -14.62
N ARG A 62 -7.58 0.97 -14.28
CA ARG A 62 -6.87 -0.26 -13.97
C ARG A 62 -6.10 -0.73 -15.20
N PRO A 63 -4.76 -0.87 -15.13
CA PRO A 63 -4.00 -1.39 -16.27
C PRO A 63 -4.36 -2.83 -16.58
N THR A 64 -4.32 -3.21 -17.85
CA THR A 64 -4.36 -4.62 -18.25
C THR A 64 -3.06 -5.30 -17.87
N ALA A 65 -3.15 -6.49 -17.25
CA ALA A 65 -1.97 -7.26 -16.90
C ALA A 65 -1.18 -7.62 -18.19
N GLN A 66 0.09 -7.23 -18.27
CA GLN A 66 0.92 -7.44 -19.45
C GLN A 66 1.40 -8.91 -19.61
N ASN A 67 1.23 -9.75 -18.58
CA ASN A 67 1.68 -11.15 -18.58
C ASN A 67 0.51 -12.13 -18.42
N GLU A 68 0.43 -13.09 -19.35
CA GLU A 68 -0.59 -14.16 -19.36
C GLU A 68 -0.53 -15.11 -18.15
N TYR A 69 0.57 -15.11 -17.38
CA TYR A 69 0.77 -15.99 -16.21
C TYR A 69 -0.05 -15.59 -14.97
N CYS A 70 -0.54 -14.35 -14.90
CA CYS A 70 -1.42 -13.86 -13.83
C CYS A 70 -2.80 -13.47 -14.38
N ASN A 71 -3.26 -14.16 -15.42
CA ASN A 71 -4.65 -14.06 -15.90
C ASN A 71 -5.62 -14.74 -14.93
N SER A 72 -5.77 -14.22 -13.72
CA SER A 72 -7.07 -14.29 -13.05
C SER A 72 -7.96 -13.25 -13.74
N GLY A 73 -8.51 -13.61 -14.91
CA GLY A 73 -9.29 -12.78 -15.83
C GLY A 73 -10.66 -12.35 -15.29
N GLY A 74 -10.73 -11.91 -14.04
CA GLY A 74 -11.88 -11.25 -13.45
C GLY A 74 -11.48 -9.87 -12.93
N GLU A 75 -12.40 -8.91 -13.01
CA GLU A 75 -12.29 -7.64 -12.28
C GLU A 75 -12.30 -7.94 -10.78
N SER A 76 -11.13 -8.24 -10.21
CA SER A 76 -11.03 -8.47 -8.77
C SER A 76 -11.36 -7.17 -8.05
N VAL A 77 -12.35 -7.21 -7.17
CA VAL A 77 -12.74 -6.08 -6.32
C VAL A 77 -11.52 -5.64 -5.47
N PRO A 78 -11.25 -4.32 -5.35
CA PRO A 78 -10.14 -3.81 -4.55
C PRO A 78 -10.13 -4.36 -3.12
N GLN A 79 -8.94 -4.69 -2.60
CA GLN A 79 -8.77 -5.31 -1.29
C GLN A 79 -7.93 -4.43 -0.35
N ILE A 80 -8.18 -4.56 0.97
CA ILE A 80 -7.40 -3.90 2.01
C ILE A 80 -6.55 -4.96 2.74
N TYR A 81 -5.23 -4.80 2.67
CA TYR A 81 -4.27 -5.55 3.48
C TYR A 81 -3.79 -4.66 4.62
N MET A 82 -3.88 -5.17 5.85
CA MET A 82 -3.44 -4.47 7.06
C MET A 82 -2.32 -5.26 7.70
N GLY A 83 -1.16 -4.63 7.86
CA GLY A 83 0.01 -5.27 8.46
C GLY A 83 1.27 -4.44 8.29
N PRO A 84 2.42 -4.99 8.69
CA PRO A 84 3.71 -4.31 8.58
C PRO A 84 4.11 -4.07 7.12
N VAL A 85 4.64 -2.88 6.84
CA VAL A 85 5.22 -2.51 5.54
C VAL A 85 6.72 -2.32 5.72
N ALA A 86 7.52 -3.03 4.93
CA ALA A 86 8.97 -2.89 5.00
C ALA A 86 9.48 -1.73 4.15
N ALA A 87 10.38 -0.93 4.72
CA ALA A 87 11.16 0.08 4.01
C ALA A 87 12.52 -0.50 3.60
N SER A 88 12.77 -0.66 2.30
CA SER A 88 14.11 -1.07 1.82
C SER A 88 14.36 -0.62 0.39
N ARG A 89 15.61 -0.29 0.05
CA ARG A 89 16.04 -0.13 -1.37
C ARG A 89 16.91 -1.29 -1.85
N VAL A 90 17.36 -2.13 -0.92
CA VAL A 90 18.37 -3.17 -1.16
C VAL A 90 17.71 -4.55 -1.26
N LEU A 91 16.73 -4.83 -0.41
CA LEU A 91 16.05 -6.13 -0.39
C LEU A 91 15.29 -6.43 -1.69
N PHE A 92 14.88 -5.40 -2.43
CA PHE A 92 14.15 -5.56 -3.69
C PHE A 92 14.97 -6.25 -4.78
N LYS A 93 16.30 -6.27 -4.65
CA LYS A 93 17.21 -6.86 -5.64
C LYS A 93 17.46 -8.36 -5.42
N HIS A 94 17.00 -8.91 -4.30
CA HIS A 94 17.28 -10.28 -3.89
C HIS A 94 16.01 -10.98 -3.43
N GLU A 95 15.36 -11.69 -4.35
CA GLU A 95 14.06 -12.37 -4.14
C GLU A 95 14.08 -13.32 -2.93
N VAL A 96 15.11 -14.17 -2.80
CA VAL A 96 15.24 -15.09 -1.66
C VAL A 96 15.31 -14.36 -0.31
N LEU A 97 15.99 -13.21 -0.26
CA LEU A 97 16.06 -12.40 0.96
C LEU A 97 14.75 -11.64 1.21
N LYS A 98 14.05 -11.25 0.15
CA LYS A 98 12.72 -10.62 0.23
C LYS A 98 11.72 -11.58 0.88
N ASP A 99 11.69 -12.82 0.42
CA ASP A 99 10.74 -13.84 0.90
C ASP A 99 11.03 -14.26 2.34
N ASP A 100 12.29 -14.54 2.70
CA ASP A 100 12.70 -14.82 4.09
C ASP A 100 12.31 -13.66 5.03
N PHE A 101 12.55 -12.42 4.60
CA PHE A 101 12.22 -11.24 5.40
C PHE A 101 10.69 -11.03 5.51
N ALA A 102 9.94 -11.30 4.44
CA ALA A 102 8.48 -11.24 4.43
C ALA A 102 7.87 -12.25 5.40
N GLU A 103 8.31 -13.51 5.33
CA GLU A 103 7.84 -14.58 6.20
C GLU A 103 8.19 -14.29 7.66
N ARG A 104 9.44 -13.91 7.93
CA ARG A 104 9.94 -13.68 9.28
C ARG A 104 9.22 -12.55 10.03
N PHE A 105 8.77 -11.52 9.32
CA PHE A 105 8.13 -10.35 9.93
C PHE A 105 6.64 -10.21 9.59
N GLY A 106 6.05 -11.19 8.88
CA GLY A 106 4.65 -11.17 8.46
C GLY A 106 4.32 -9.93 7.62
N LEU A 107 5.21 -9.54 6.72
CA LEU A 107 5.05 -8.32 5.93
C LEU A 107 3.90 -8.45 4.93
N VAL A 108 3.12 -7.38 4.78
CA VAL A 108 2.05 -7.33 3.77
C VAL A 108 2.46 -6.57 2.50
N ALA A 109 3.50 -5.75 2.59
CA ALA A 109 4.00 -4.97 1.47
C ALA A 109 5.45 -4.50 1.68
N PHE A 110 6.05 -4.12 0.56
CA PHE A 110 7.37 -3.55 0.45
C PHE A 110 7.28 -2.21 -0.26
N ASP A 111 7.96 -1.18 0.25
CA ASP A 111 8.05 0.13 -0.39
C ASP A 111 9.37 0.82 -0.02
N ALA A 112 9.81 1.79 -0.81
CA ALA A 112 11.05 2.53 -0.58
C ALA A 112 10.79 4.00 -0.28
N GLY A 113 11.63 4.58 0.59
CA GLY A 113 11.72 6.04 0.76
C GLY A 113 10.67 6.67 1.68
N PHE A 114 9.91 5.88 2.44
CA PHE A 114 9.03 6.39 3.50
C PHE A 114 9.67 6.32 4.90
N ASP A 115 10.85 5.72 5.02
CA ASP A 115 11.63 5.63 6.26
C ASP A 115 11.94 7.00 6.85
N SER A 116 12.39 7.96 6.04
CA SER A 116 12.64 9.33 6.51
C SER A 116 11.38 10.05 7.01
N VAL A 117 10.21 9.76 6.41
CA VAL A 117 8.92 10.29 6.86
C VAL A 117 8.55 9.73 8.23
N VAL A 118 8.72 8.41 8.40
CA VAL A 118 8.48 7.74 9.69
C VAL A 118 9.42 8.25 10.78
N GLU A 119 10.71 8.46 10.48
CA GLU A 119 11.65 9.09 11.43
C GLU A 119 11.20 10.51 11.82
N SER A 120 10.68 11.29 10.87
CA SER A 120 10.14 12.63 11.16
C SER A 120 8.90 12.59 12.03
N ILE A 121 7.97 11.66 11.78
CA ILE A 121 6.78 11.43 12.62
C ILE A 121 7.21 11.13 14.06
N PHE A 122 8.22 10.29 14.25
CA PHE A 122 8.78 10.00 15.57
C PHE A 122 9.44 11.21 16.21
N GLY A 123 10.28 11.95 15.48
CA GLY A 123 10.94 13.15 15.97
C GLY A 123 9.96 14.23 16.41
N ASN A 124 8.83 14.36 15.72
CA ASN A 124 7.76 15.31 16.03
C ASN A 124 6.74 14.79 17.05
N ARG A 125 6.93 13.58 17.60
CA ARG A 125 6.05 12.95 18.61
C ARG A 125 4.59 12.85 18.16
N ILE A 126 4.36 12.66 16.86
CA ILE A 126 3.03 12.40 16.32
C ILE A 126 2.62 11.00 16.80
N SER A 127 1.61 10.95 17.67
CA SER A 127 1.21 9.73 18.38
C SER A 127 0.10 8.93 17.69
N SER A 128 -0.57 9.52 16.69
CA SER A 128 -1.63 8.88 15.91
C SER A 128 -1.40 9.14 14.42
N TRP A 129 -1.08 8.08 13.68
CA TRP A 129 -0.82 8.12 12.24
C TRP A 129 -1.06 6.73 11.62
N THR A 130 -1.15 6.70 10.30
CA THR A 130 -1.21 5.45 9.52
C THR A 130 -0.46 5.65 8.19
N LEU A 131 0.00 4.55 7.60
CA LEU A 131 0.57 4.53 6.25
C LEU A 131 -0.43 3.85 5.31
N ILE A 132 -0.85 4.54 4.27
CA ILE A 132 -1.74 4.00 3.23
C ILE A 132 -0.95 3.92 1.93
N ARG A 133 -0.89 2.73 1.32
CA ARG A 133 -0.21 2.46 0.05
C ARG A 133 -1.12 1.70 -0.91
N GLY A 134 -1.15 2.13 -2.16
CA GLY A 134 -1.68 1.33 -3.26
C GLY A 134 -0.59 0.40 -3.79
N ILE A 135 -0.97 -0.80 -4.18
CA ILE A 135 -0.04 -1.78 -4.75
C ILE A 135 0.15 -1.46 -6.23
N ALA A 136 1.40 -1.16 -6.61
CA ALA A 136 1.77 -0.78 -7.97
C ALA A 136 2.67 -1.80 -8.68
N ASP A 137 3.12 -2.85 -7.98
CA ASP A 137 3.91 -3.96 -8.52
C ASP A 137 3.78 -5.17 -7.57
N ASP A 138 3.65 -6.37 -8.10
CA ASP A 138 3.56 -7.64 -7.37
C ASP A 138 4.78 -8.55 -7.57
N SER A 139 5.75 -8.17 -8.42
CA SER A 139 6.78 -9.08 -8.93
C SER A 139 8.20 -8.74 -8.43
N ASP A 140 8.74 -7.57 -8.77
CA ASP A 140 10.16 -7.26 -8.52
C ASP A 140 10.47 -5.75 -8.33
N GLY A 141 9.46 -4.88 -8.35
CA GLY A 141 9.63 -3.43 -8.24
C GLY A 141 10.14 -2.76 -9.53
N THR A 142 10.25 -3.53 -10.63
CA THR A 142 10.77 -3.05 -11.91
C THR A 142 9.75 -3.09 -13.04
N LYS A 143 8.53 -3.59 -12.82
CA LYS A 143 7.56 -3.78 -13.90
C LYS A 143 6.39 -2.81 -13.83
N GLY A 144 6.43 -1.84 -14.75
CA GLY A 144 5.30 -1.02 -15.17
C GLY A 144 5.03 0.20 -14.29
N LYS A 145 5.40 1.39 -14.77
CA LYS A 145 4.93 2.65 -14.17
C LYS A 145 3.42 2.85 -14.34
N ASP A 146 2.79 2.05 -15.19
CA ASP A 146 1.38 2.14 -15.56
C ASP A 146 0.43 1.87 -14.38
N TRP A 147 0.84 1.06 -13.39
CA TRP A 147 0.04 0.81 -12.19
C TRP A 147 0.13 1.91 -11.14
N GLN A 148 1.17 2.77 -11.19
CA GLN A 148 1.38 3.79 -10.15
C GLN A 148 0.24 4.81 -10.07
N PRO A 149 -0.30 5.36 -11.18
CA PRO A 149 -1.42 6.29 -11.10
C PRO A 149 -2.68 5.63 -10.55
N HIS A 150 -3.02 4.43 -11.04
CA HIS A 150 -4.18 3.68 -10.53
C HIS A 150 -4.06 3.37 -9.03
N ALA A 151 -2.91 2.87 -8.60
CA ALA A 151 -2.62 2.56 -7.21
C ALA A 151 -2.68 3.81 -6.31
N ALA A 152 -2.16 4.95 -6.79
CA ALA A 152 -2.22 6.21 -6.08
C ALA A 152 -3.67 6.69 -5.91
N LEU A 153 -4.50 6.60 -6.96
CA LEU A 153 -5.91 6.96 -6.90
C LEU A 153 -6.70 6.05 -5.95
N GLN A 154 -6.45 4.74 -5.96
CA GLN A 154 -7.05 3.81 -5.00
C GLN A 154 -6.70 4.17 -3.56
N ALA A 155 -5.42 4.46 -3.29
CA ALA A 155 -4.96 4.86 -1.96
C ALA A 155 -5.63 6.18 -1.51
N ALA A 156 -5.77 7.15 -2.40
CA ALA A 156 -6.43 8.43 -2.13
C ALA A 156 -7.93 8.25 -1.87
N ALA A 157 -8.61 7.41 -2.64
CA ALA A 157 -10.03 7.09 -2.44
C ALA A 157 -10.27 6.41 -1.08
N LEU A 158 -9.43 5.44 -0.71
CA LEU A 158 -9.48 4.79 0.61
C LEU A 158 -9.20 5.80 1.74
N MET A 159 -8.21 6.68 1.56
CA MET A 159 -7.91 7.75 2.51
C MET A 159 -9.13 8.67 2.72
N LYS A 160 -9.82 9.09 1.64
CA LYS A 160 -11.05 9.89 1.72
C LYS A 160 -12.16 9.15 2.49
N ALA A 161 -12.31 7.85 2.27
CA ALA A 161 -13.26 7.02 3.03
C ALA A 161 -12.94 6.90 4.52
N ILE A 162 -11.66 6.92 4.90
CA ILE A 162 -11.24 6.94 6.30
C ILE A 162 -11.52 8.31 6.91
N ILE A 163 -11.09 9.39 6.25
CA ILE A 163 -11.21 10.77 6.76
C ILE A 163 -12.68 11.14 7.02
N THR A 164 -13.58 10.77 6.10
CA THR A 164 -15.03 11.03 6.24
C THR A 164 -15.69 10.31 7.41
N LYS A 165 -15.00 9.35 8.03
CA LYS A 165 -15.47 8.59 9.21
C LYS A 165 -14.71 8.94 10.49
N LEU A 166 -13.73 9.85 10.42
CA LEU A 166 -13.10 10.38 11.63
C LEU A 166 -14.11 11.22 12.43
N PRO A 167 -14.03 11.21 13.78
CA PRO A 167 -14.93 11.96 14.64
C PRO A 167 -14.72 13.48 14.58
#